data_AF-A0A978TC49-F1
#
_entry.id   AF-A0A978TC49-F1
#
_cell.length_a   1.000
_cell.length_b   1.000
_cell.length_c   1.000
_cell.angle_alpha   90.00
_cell.angle_beta   90.00
_cell.angle_gamma   90.00
#
_symmetry.space_group_name_H-M   'P 1'
#
loop_
_entity.id
_entity.type
_entity.pdbx_description
1 polymer ?
#
loop_
_entity_poly.entity_id
_entity_poly.type
_entity_poly.pdbx_seq_one_letter_code
_entity_poly.pdbx_strand_id
1 'polypeptide(L)' 'SFQQIGSRAIASRAVAGVYHHTLFFSLPGSSKAVPLAMEALILPELPHLVGLLRG' A
#
# COMPACT_ATOMS: atom_id res chain seq x y z
N SER A 1 -18.66 -5.80 5.01
CA SER A 1 -18.13 -4.65 5.79
C SER A 1 -16.60 -4.61 5.85
N PHE A 2 -15.91 -4.75 4.71
CA PHE A 2 -14.48 -4.46 4.53
C PHE A 2 -14.23 -3.08 3.87
N GLN A 3 -15.31 -2.44 3.39
CA GLN A 3 -15.25 -1.28 2.48
C GLN A 3 -15.10 0.09 3.17
N GLN A 4 -15.38 0.20 4.47
CA GLN A 4 -15.42 1.50 5.15
C GLN A 4 -14.11 1.93 5.80
N ILE A 5 -13.16 1.01 6.05
CA ILE A 5 -11.89 1.31 6.74
C ILE A 5 -10.72 1.37 5.75
N GLY A 6 -10.65 0.45 4.76
CA GLY A 6 -9.58 0.44 3.76
C GLY A 6 -9.58 1.66 2.83
N SER A 7 -10.77 2.16 2.47
CA SER A 7 -10.91 3.38 1.64
C SER A 7 -10.52 4.65 2.40
N ARG A 8 -10.85 4.74 3.70
CA ARG A 8 -10.51 5.90 4.53
C ARG A 8 -9.02 5.98 4.89
N ALA A 9 -8.30 4.85 4.93
CA ALA A 9 -6.85 4.85 5.10
C ALA A 9 -6.10 5.37 3.87
N ILE A 10 -6.63 5.11 2.66
CA ILE A 10 -6.11 5.66 1.40
C ILE A 10 -6.51 7.14 1.25
N ALA A 11 -7.65 7.56 1.79
CA ALA A 11 -8.23 8.89 1.59
C ALA A 11 -7.63 10.05 2.42
N SER A 12 -6.32 10.14 2.63
CA SER A 12 -5.79 11.45 3.06
C SER A 12 -4.40 11.87 2.59
N ARG A 13 -3.51 10.98 2.10
CA ARG A 13 -2.18 11.35 1.55
C ARG A 13 -1.25 10.18 1.16
N ALA A 14 -1.73 8.94 1.15
CA ALA A 14 -0.87 7.80 0.82
C ALA A 14 -0.72 7.67 -0.71
N VAL A 15 0.49 7.87 -1.22
CA VAL A 15 0.86 7.69 -2.64
C VAL A 15 1.72 6.44 -2.75
N ALA A 16 1.41 5.57 -3.71
CA ALA A 16 2.24 4.43 -4.08
C ALA A 16 2.64 4.54 -5.55
N GLY A 17 3.85 4.11 -5.89
CA GLY A 17 4.36 4.23 -7.26
C GLY A 17 5.61 3.41 -7.53
N VAL A 18 6.01 3.39 -8.79
CA VAL A 18 7.18 2.66 -9.29
C VAL A 18 8.18 3.65 -9.89
N TYR A 19 9.45 3.52 -9.55
CA TYR A 19 10.54 4.24 -10.20
C TYR A 19 11.74 3.31 -10.39
N HIS A 20 12.24 3.17 -11.63
CA HIS A 20 13.32 2.25 -12.01
C HIS A 20 13.25 0.86 -11.34
N HIS A 21 12.14 0.14 -11.54
CA HIS A 21 11.90 -1.19 -10.93
C HIS A 21 11.86 -1.22 -9.40
N THR A 22 11.70 -0.07 -8.75
CA THR A 22 11.58 0.04 -7.29
C THR A 22 10.17 0.51 -6.93
N LEU A 23 9.51 -0.21 -6.02
CA LEU A 23 8.20 0.16 -5.47
C LEU A 23 8.38 1.10 -4.28
N PHE A 24 7.55 2.15 -4.23
CA PHE A 24 7.49 3.11 -3.13
C PHE A 24 6.08 3.18 -2.58
N PHE A 25 5.96 3.25 -1.25
CA PHE A 25 4.69 3.43 -0.55
C PHE A 25 4.85 4.53 0.49
N SER A 26 4.06 5.60 0.37
CA SER A 26 3.94 6.63 1.40
C SER A 26 2.80 6.26 2.34
N LEU A 27 3.12 6.00 3.61
CA LEU A 27 2.15 5.60 4.63
C LEU A 27 1.98 6.71 5.68
N PRO A 28 0.81 6.81 6.35
CA PRO A 28 0.65 7.71 7.48
C PRO A 28 1.61 7.33 8.62
N GLY A 29 2.28 8.31 9.23
CA GLY A 29 3.29 8.08 10.29
C GLY A 29 2.74 7.60 11.64
N SER A 30 1.47 7.22 11.72
CA SER A 30 0.91 6.68 12.98
C SER A 30 1.31 5.21 13.14
N SER A 31 1.67 4.82 14.36
CA SER A 31 2.05 3.45 14.71
C SER A 31 0.95 2.42 14.45
N LYS A 32 -0.31 2.85 14.34
CA LYS A 32 -1.45 1.99 14.01
C LYS A 32 -1.72 1.90 12.51
N ALA A 33 -1.35 2.92 11.74
CA ALA A 33 -1.61 2.97 10.29
C ALA A 33 -0.62 2.12 9.49
N VAL A 34 0.65 2.07 9.92
CA VAL A 34 1.69 1.31 9.20
C VAL A 34 1.39 -0.20 9.19
N PRO A 35 1.10 -0.88 10.31
CA PRO A 35 0.80 -2.30 10.31
C PRO A 35 -0.46 -2.61 9.50
N LEU A 36 -1.50 -1.76 9.65
CA LEU A 36 -2.76 -1.91 8.94
C LEU A 36 -2.56 -1.82 7.42
N ALA A 37 -1.79 -0.84 6.93
CA ALA A 37 -1.50 -0.73 5.51
C ALA A 37 -0.65 -1.90 4.99
N MET A 38 0.23 -2.44 5.84
CA MET A 38 1.10 -3.56 5.48
C MET A 38 0.36 -4.87 5.35
N GLU A 39 -0.43 -5.21 6.35
CA GLU A 39 -1.16 -6.48 6.39
C GLU A 39 -2.40 -6.47 5.49
N ALA A 40 -3.12 -5.35 5.41
CA ALA A 40 -4.38 -5.30 4.68
C ALA A 40 -4.22 -5.00 3.18
N LEU A 41 -3.09 -4.42 2.75
CA LEU A 41 -2.91 -3.93 1.38
C LEU A 41 -1.57 -4.33 0.76
N ILE A 42 -0.44 -3.98 1.39
CA ILE A 42 0.86 -4.07 0.71
C ILE A 42 1.36 -5.52 0.59
N LEU A 43 1.33 -6.31 1.67
CA LEU A 43 1.80 -7.69 1.64
C LEU A 43 0.97 -8.61 0.73
N PRO A 44 -0.38 -8.55 0.73
CA PRO A 44 -1.19 -9.36 -0.17
C PRO A 44 -0.95 -9.07 -1.66
N GLU A 45 -0.73 -7.80 -2.02
CA GLU A 45 -0.57 -7.36 -3.41
C GLU A 45 0.89 -7.40 -3.90
N LEU A 46 1.86 -7.58 -3.00
CA LEU A 46 3.29 -7.55 -3.32
C LEU A 46 3.70 -8.50 -4.46
N PRO A 47 3.22 -9.77 -4.53
CA PRO A 47 3.57 -10.66 -5.63
C PRO A 47 3.10 -10.14 -7.00
N HIS A 48 1.89 -9.56 -7.05
CA HIS A 48 1.34 -8.95 -8.26
C HIS A 48 2.14 -7.71 -8.68
N LEU A 49 2.42 -6.82 -7.72
CA LEU A 49 3.19 -5.61 -7.97
C LEU A 49 4.62 -5.91 -8.44
N VAL A 50 5.31 -6.89 -7.84
CA VAL A 50 6.63 -7.33 -8.30
C VAL A 50 6.57 -7.99 -9.68
N GLY A 51 5.49 -8.71 -10.00
CA GLY A 51 5.25 -9.23 -11.33
C GLY A 51 5.17 -8.12 -12.39
N LEU A 52 4.43 -7.05 -12.09
CA LEU A 52 4.32 -5.87 -12.97
C LEU A 52 5.67 -5.14 -13.17
N LEU A 53 6.59 -5.21 -12.20
CA LEU A 53 7.93 -4.61 -12.35
C LEU A 53 8.85 -5.40 -13.29
N ARG A 54 8.58 -6.68 -13.49
CA ARG A 54 9.45 -7.61 -14.24
C ARG A 54 8.96 -7.86 -15.67
N GLY A 55 7.72 -7.47 -15.99
CA GLY A 55 7.16 -7.51 -17.35
C GLY A 55 7.46 -6.22 -18.09
#